data_AF-A0A077NYY6-F1
#
_entry.id   AF-A0A077NYY6-F1
#
_cell.length_a   1.000
_cell.length_b   1.000
_cell.length_c   1.000
_cell.angle_alpha   90.00
_cell.angle_beta   90.00
_cell.angle_gamma   90.00
#
_symmetry.space_group_name_H-M   'P 1'
#
loop_
_entity.id
_entity.type
_entity.pdbx_description
1 polymer ?
#
loop_
_entity_poly.entity_id
_entity_poly.type
_entity_poly.pdbx_seq_one_letter_code
_entity_poly.pdbx_strand_id
1 'polypeptide(L)'
;MLNDRVLPFYQSQQLPMLRILTDRGTEFCGRVEHHDYQLYLAINDIDHTKTKAMSPQTNGICERFHKTILQEFYQITFRKKLYGDLESLQTDLDNWLWHYNNERTHQGKMCCGRTPMETLLDGKRLWAEKNLNQI
;
A
#
# COMPACT_ATOMS: atom_id res chain seq x y z
N MET A 1 -3.38 7.45 -8.81
CA MET A 1 -3.25 6.28 -7.88
C MET A 1 -3.33 6.68 -6.41
N LEU A 2 -2.40 7.50 -5.88
CA LEU A 2 -2.49 7.97 -4.49
C LEU A 2 -3.77 8.77 -4.23
N ASN A 3 -4.04 9.78 -5.08
CA ASN A 3 -5.25 10.61 -5.03
C ASN A 3 -6.54 9.83 -5.29
N ASP A 4 -6.55 8.93 -6.27
CA ASP A 4 -7.81 8.37 -6.80
C ASP A 4 -8.21 7.03 -6.18
N ARG A 5 -7.27 6.33 -5.52
CA ARG A 5 -7.53 5.01 -4.93
C ARG A 5 -7.11 4.92 -3.47
N VAL A 6 -5.87 5.28 -3.16
CA VAL A 6 -5.32 5.04 -1.81
C VAL A 6 -5.96 5.96 -0.78
N LEU A 7 -5.91 7.28 -0.97
CA LEU A 7 -6.51 8.20 0.00
C LEU A 7 -8.03 8.00 0.14
N PRO A 8 -8.82 7.86 -0.95
CA PRO A 8 -10.24 7.55 -0.84
C PRO A 8 -10.53 6.24 -0.09
N PHE A 9 -9.71 5.21 -0.30
CA PHE A 9 -9.84 3.95 0.45
C PHE A 9 -9.69 4.19 1.96
N TYR A 10 -8.59 4.81 2.41
CA TYR A 10 -8.37 5.06 3.85
C TYR A 10 -9.41 6.02 4.44
N GLN A 11 -9.85 7.01 3.67
CA GLN A 11 -10.94 7.91 4.05
C GLN A 11 -12.27 7.14 4.22
N SER A 12 -12.60 6.21 3.33
CA SER A 12 -13.78 5.33 3.48
C SER A 12 -13.69 4.46 4.74
N GLN A 13 -12.46 4.13 5.15
CA GLN A 13 -12.18 3.44 6.41
C GLN A 13 -12.11 4.39 7.61
N GLN A 14 -12.37 5.69 7.45
CA GLN A 14 -12.26 6.71 8.51
C GLN A 14 -10.88 6.70 9.20
N LEU A 15 -9.83 6.42 8.44
CA LEU A 15 -8.44 6.43 8.91
C LEU A 15 -7.69 7.58 8.24
N PRO A 16 -7.11 8.51 9.00
CA PRO A 16 -6.28 9.56 8.42
C PRO A 16 -4.93 9.00 7.96
N MET A 17 -4.45 9.47 6.81
CA MET A 17 -3.13 9.14 6.28
C MET A 17 -2.09 10.12 6.85
N LEU A 18 -1.51 9.81 8.00
CA LEU A 18 -0.59 10.75 8.66
C LEU A 18 0.79 10.81 8.02
N ARG A 19 1.25 9.69 7.43
CA ARG A 19 2.63 9.54 6.97
C ARG A 19 2.75 8.49 5.89
N ILE A 20 3.57 8.78 4.89
CA ILE A 20 3.97 7.81 3.87
C ILE A 20 5.49 7.62 3.91
N LEU A 21 5.91 6.35 3.90
CA LEU A 21 7.29 5.93 3.77
C LEU A 21 7.57 5.54 2.32
N THR A 22 8.55 6.18 1.68
CA THR A 22 9.07 5.77 0.37
C THR A 22 10.57 5.52 0.44
N ASP A 23 11.13 4.91 -0.61
CA ASP A 23 12.56 5.01 -0.83
C ASP A 23 12.95 6.41 -1.37
N ARG A 24 14.19 6.54 -1.83
CA ARG A 24 14.75 7.79 -2.36
C ARG A 24 14.72 7.85 -3.90
N GLY A 25 13.87 7.05 -4.53
CA GLY A 25 13.63 7.10 -5.97
C GLY A 25 13.23 8.50 -6.42
N THR A 26 13.62 8.86 -7.64
CA THR A 26 13.39 10.19 -8.22
C THR A 26 11.91 10.49 -8.45
N GLU A 27 11.06 9.46 -8.46
CA GLU A 27 9.60 9.56 -8.53
C GLU A 27 8.96 10.02 -7.21
N PHE A 28 9.66 9.83 -6.08
CA PHE A 28 9.19 10.22 -4.74
C PHE A 28 9.97 11.39 -4.16
N CYS A 29 11.20 11.60 -4.62
CA CYS A 29 12.14 12.55 -4.04
C CYS A 29 12.77 13.46 -5.11
N GLY A 30 12.65 14.78 -4.91
CA GLY A 30 13.35 15.77 -5.71
C GLY A 30 13.57 17.08 -4.96
N ARG A 31 13.64 18.19 -5.68
CA ARG A 31 13.66 19.52 -5.05
C ARG A 31 12.26 19.78 -4.48
N VAL A 32 12.15 19.84 -3.16
CA VAL A 32 10.86 19.87 -2.42
C VAL A 32 9.89 20.90 -2.97
N GLU A 33 10.37 22.09 -3.32
CA GLU A 33 9.56 23.20 -3.84
C GLU A 33 8.94 22.94 -5.22
N HIS A 34 9.43 21.95 -5.97
CA HIS A 34 9.07 21.69 -7.36
C HIS A 34 8.76 20.21 -7.62
N HIS A 35 8.69 19.39 -6.58
CA HIS A 35 8.47 17.96 -6.74
C HIS A 35 7.01 17.62 -6.47
N ASP A 36 6.25 17.36 -7.54
CA ASP A 36 4.80 17.14 -7.51
C ASP A 36 4.34 16.20 -6.41
N TYR A 37 5.04 15.08 -6.21
CA TYR A 37 4.69 14.13 -5.15
C TYR A 37 4.82 14.74 -3.75
N GLN A 38 5.90 15.49 -3.48
CA GLN A 38 6.16 16.05 -2.16
C GLN A 38 5.23 17.24 -1.88
N LEU A 39 4.96 18.06 -2.90
CA LEU A 39 3.96 19.13 -2.83
C LEU A 39 2.57 18.55 -2.56
N TYR A 40 2.20 17.47 -3.26
CA TYR A 40 0.92 16.81 -3.06
C TYR A 40 0.75 16.28 -1.63
N LEU A 41 1.79 15.64 -1.06
CA LEU A 41 1.77 15.20 0.33
C LEU A 41 1.61 16.37 1.30
N ALA A 42 2.33 17.48 1.08
CA ALA A 42 2.23 18.67 1.93
C ALA A 42 0.82 19.30 1.90
N ILE A 43 0.18 19.37 0.72
CA ILE A 43 -1.20 19.89 0.58
C ILE A 43 -2.20 19.02 1.34
N ASN A 44 -1.96 17.72 1.42
CA ASN A 44 -2.83 16.77 2.12
C ASN A 44 -2.44 16.57 3.60
N ASP A 45 -1.51 17.38 4.13
CA ASP A 45 -1.00 17.26 5.50
C ASP A 45 -0.45 15.85 5.83
N ILE A 46 0.28 15.26 4.87
CA ILE A 46 0.88 13.93 4.99
C ILE A 46 2.39 14.04 5.13
N ASP A 47 2.94 13.53 6.23
CA ASP A 47 4.38 13.48 6.44
C ASP A 47 5.06 12.56 5.42
N HIS A 48 6.16 13.02 4.82
CA HIS A 48 6.99 12.18 3.95
C HIS A 48 8.23 11.66 4.69
N THR A 49 8.25 10.36 4.99
CA THR A 49 9.45 9.68 5.51
C THR A 49 10.17 8.96 4.38
N LYS A 50 11.49 9.01 4.39
CA LYS A 50 12.34 8.34 3.39
C LYS A 50 13.15 7.25 4.07
N THR A 51 13.28 6.10 3.43
CA THR A 51 14.17 5.05 3.94
C THR A 51 15.59 5.59 4.11
N LYS A 52 16.24 5.21 5.21
CA LYS A 52 17.67 5.50 5.40
C LYS A 52 18.44 4.69 4.35
N ALA A 53 19.48 5.30 3.78
CA ALA A 53 20.38 4.59 2.88
C ALA A 53 20.87 3.29 3.55
N MET A 54 20.80 2.17 2.81
CA MET A 54 21.18 0.84 3.29
C MET A 54 20.36 0.31 4.49
N SER A 55 19.09 0.72 4.64
CA SER A 55 18.16 0.17 5.65
C SER A 55 17.05 -0.68 5.01
N PRO A 56 17.36 -1.90 4.55
CA PRO A 56 16.41 -2.78 3.83
C PRO A 56 15.23 -3.23 4.71
N GLN A 57 15.40 -3.24 6.03
CA GLN A 57 14.37 -3.72 6.97
C GLN A 57 13.10 -2.86 6.92
N THR A 58 13.22 -1.56 6.66
CA THR A 58 12.11 -0.61 6.64
C THR A 58 11.17 -0.78 5.45
N ASN A 59 11.63 -1.38 4.34
CA ASN A 59 10.82 -1.61 3.13
C ASN A 59 10.49 -3.09 2.86
N GLY A 60 10.89 -3.98 3.78
CA GLY A 60 10.80 -5.43 3.56
C GLY A 60 9.38 -5.97 3.33
N ILE A 61 8.34 -5.26 3.79
CA ILE A 61 6.94 -5.63 3.51
C ILE A 61 6.62 -5.37 2.02
N CYS A 62 7.00 -4.20 1.51
CA CYS A 62 6.79 -3.84 0.11
C CYS A 62 7.57 -4.78 -0.83
N GLU A 63 8.85 -5.04 -0.50
CA GLU A 63 9.67 -5.98 -1.26
C GLU A 63 9.08 -7.40 -1.27
N ARG A 64 8.54 -7.87 -0.14
CA ARG A 64 7.87 -9.17 -0.06
C ARG A 64 6.62 -9.18 -0.92
N PHE A 65 5.80 -8.14 -0.85
CA PHE A 65 4.61 -8.01 -1.69
C PHE A 65 4.97 -8.01 -3.18
N HIS A 66 6.00 -7.28 -3.61
CA HIS A 66 6.48 -7.28 -4.98
C HIS A 66 6.90 -8.68 -5.47
N LYS A 67 7.58 -9.47 -4.62
CA LYS A 67 7.89 -10.87 -4.95
C LYS A 67 6.62 -11.71 -5.06
N THR A 68 5.67 -11.55 -4.13
CA THR A 68 4.41 -12.28 -4.13
C THR A 68 3.58 -12.00 -5.38
N ILE A 69 3.35 -10.72 -5.73
CA ILE A 69 2.56 -10.36 -6.91
C ILE A 69 3.24 -10.80 -8.22
N LEU A 70 4.57 -10.75 -8.28
CA LEU A 70 5.31 -11.27 -9.42
C LEU A 70 5.10 -12.77 -9.60
N GLN A 71 5.25 -13.55 -8.53
CA GLN A 71 5.19 -15.01 -8.56
C GLN A 71 3.77 -15.56 -8.70
N GLU A 72 2.82 -14.97 -7.96
CA GLU A 72 1.45 -15.47 -7.85
C GLU A 72 0.50 -14.86 -8.88
N PHE A 73 0.76 -13.63 -9.35
CA PHE A 73 -0.07 -12.99 -10.38
C PHE A 73 0.64 -12.95 -11.73
N TYR A 74 1.66 -12.12 -11.91
CA TYR A 74 2.19 -11.82 -13.25
C TYR A 74 2.74 -13.06 -13.98
N GLN A 75 3.56 -13.87 -13.31
CA GLN A 75 4.14 -15.08 -13.93
C GLN A 75 3.10 -16.14 -14.29
N ILE A 76 2.02 -16.24 -13.53
CA ILE A 76 0.95 -17.21 -13.80
C ILE A 76 0.07 -16.69 -14.93
N THR A 77 -0.32 -15.43 -14.83
CA THR A 77 -1.30 -14.80 -15.70
C THR A 77 -0.76 -14.66 -17.13
N PHE A 78 0.48 -14.20 -17.30
CA PHE A 78 1.11 -14.09 -18.62
C PHE A 78 1.41 -15.45 -19.29
N ARG A 79 1.38 -16.56 -18.54
CA ARG A 79 1.44 -17.91 -19.15
C ARG A 79 0.07 -18.42 -19.61
N LYS A 80 -1.02 -17.94 -18.99
CA LYS A 80 -2.39 -18.41 -19.22
C LYS A 80 -3.18 -17.57 -20.22
N LYS A 81 -2.90 -16.27 -20.29
CA LYS A 81 -3.68 -15.29 -21.06
C LYS A 81 -2.74 -14.33 -21.79
N LEU A 82 -3.00 -14.14 -23.08
CA LEU A 82 -2.42 -13.06 -23.86
C LEU A 82 -3.32 -11.83 -23.73
N TYR A 83 -2.74 -10.71 -23.31
CA TYR A 83 -3.45 -9.45 -23.16
C TYR A 83 -3.30 -8.61 -24.41
N GLY A 84 -4.43 -8.15 -24.97
CA GLY A 84 -4.45 -7.24 -26.12
C GLY A 84 -4.34 -5.76 -25.74
N ASP A 85 -4.63 -5.43 -24.48
CA ASP A 85 -4.68 -4.08 -23.95
C ASP A 85 -4.33 -4.08 -22.45
N LEU A 86 -4.06 -2.89 -21.90
CA LEU A 86 -3.70 -2.73 -20.51
C LEU A 86 -4.91 -2.84 -19.56
N GLU A 87 -6.10 -2.48 -20.01
CA GLU A 87 -7.31 -2.45 -19.17
C GLU A 87 -7.74 -3.86 -18.73
N SER A 88 -7.62 -4.82 -19.64
CA SER A 88 -7.88 -6.23 -19.38
C SER A 88 -6.87 -6.82 -18.39
N LEU A 89 -5.59 -6.42 -18.45
CA LEU A 89 -4.60 -6.78 -17.44
C LEU A 89 -4.91 -6.12 -16.09
N GLN A 90 -5.28 -4.84 -16.10
CA GLN A 90 -5.63 -4.09 -14.89
C GLN A 90 -6.85 -4.69 -14.18
N THR A 91 -7.85 -5.17 -14.93
CA THR A 91 -9.04 -5.82 -14.36
C THR A 91 -8.68 -7.11 -13.64
N ASP A 92 -7.85 -7.96 -14.24
CA ASP A 92 -7.40 -9.20 -13.61
C ASP A 92 -6.50 -8.93 -12.39
N LEU A 93 -5.68 -7.88 -12.46
CA LEU A 93 -4.85 -7.42 -11.35
C LEU A 93 -5.70 -6.93 -10.18
N ASP A 94 -6.74 -6.13 -10.45
CA ASP A 94 -7.66 -5.63 -9.43
C ASP A 94 -8.40 -6.78 -8.73
N ASN A 95 -8.85 -7.78 -9.49
CA ASN A 95 -9.47 -8.99 -8.94
C ASN A 95 -8.50 -9.77 -8.05
N TRP A 96 -7.25 -9.93 -8.50
CA TRP A 96 -6.21 -10.60 -7.72
C TRP A 96 -5.87 -9.83 -6.43
N LEU A 97 -5.80 -8.49 -6.50
CA LEU A 97 -5.58 -7.64 -5.33
C LEU A 97 -6.74 -7.72 -4.34
N TRP A 98 -7.98 -7.83 -4.82
CA TRP A 98 -9.14 -8.02 -3.95
C TRP A 98 -9.03 -9.36 -3.20
N HIS A 99 -8.74 -10.46 -3.90
CA HIS A 99 -8.52 -11.77 -3.28
C HIS A 99 -7.33 -11.73 -2.29
N TYR A 100 -6.21 -11.11 -2.67
CA TYR A 100 -5.04 -10.95 -1.80
C TYR A 100 -5.39 -10.23 -0.49
N ASN A 101 -6.20 -9.18 -0.57
CA ASN A 101 -6.54 -8.35 0.60
C ASN A 101 -7.67 -8.92 1.45
N ASN A 102 -8.61 -9.69 0.88
CA ASN A 102 -9.85 -10.09 1.55
C ASN A 102 -9.99 -11.60 1.80
N GLU A 103 -9.27 -12.45 1.09
CA GLU A 103 -9.45 -13.91 1.17
C GLU A 103 -8.13 -14.65 1.46
N ARG A 104 -7.01 -14.13 0.97
CA ARG A 104 -5.69 -14.74 1.18
C ARG A 104 -5.22 -14.49 2.62
N THR A 105 -5.06 -15.56 3.38
CA THR A 105 -4.47 -15.49 4.73
C THR A 105 -2.95 -15.35 4.69
N HIS A 106 -2.37 -14.65 5.66
CA HIS A 106 -0.92 -14.43 5.75
C HIS A 106 -0.38 -14.86 7.11
N GLN A 107 0.52 -15.84 7.12
CA GLN A 107 1.17 -16.34 8.34
C GLN A 107 2.31 -15.43 8.87
N GLY A 108 2.52 -14.27 8.25
CA GLY A 108 3.55 -13.32 8.70
C GLY A 108 3.19 -12.67 10.04
N LYS A 109 4.19 -12.18 10.77
CA LYS A 109 4.07 -11.58 12.12
C LYS A 109 2.98 -10.49 12.24
N MET A 110 2.67 -9.76 11.17
CA MET A 110 1.65 -8.71 11.22
C MET A 110 0.23 -9.26 11.11
N CYS A 111 0.03 -10.24 10.23
CA CYS A 111 -1.29 -10.77 9.93
C CYS A 111 -1.66 -11.96 10.83
N CYS A 112 -0.70 -12.77 11.28
CA CYS A 112 -0.91 -13.89 12.19
C CYS A 112 -2.03 -14.86 11.73
N GLY A 113 -2.04 -15.19 10.43
CA GLY A 113 -3.04 -16.06 9.82
C GLY A 113 -4.30 -15.35 9.35
N ARG A 114 -4.41 -14.03 9.54
CA ARG A 114 -5.49 -13.19 9.01
C ARG A 114 -5.19 -12.68 7.61
N THR A 115 -6.20 -12.13 6.97
CA THR A 115 -6.08 -11.36 5.73
C THR A 115 -5.55 -9.95 6.01
N PRO A 116 -5.01 -9.25 5.00
CA PRO A 116 -4.61 -7.84 5.14
C PRO A 116 -5.76 -6.95 5.60
N MET A 117 -6.98 -7.16 5.10
CA MET A 117 -8.15 -6.37 5.50
C MET A 117 -8.58 -6.62 6.94
N GLU A 118 -8.61 -7.88 7.40
CA GLU A 118 -8.87 -8.17 8.82
C GLU A 118 -7.82 -7.53 9.74
N THR A 119 -6.56 -7.55 9.31
CA THR A 119 -5.45 -6.92 10.04
C THR A 119 -5.63 -5.40 10.12
N LEU A 120 -6.07 -4.77 9.02
CA LEU A 120 -6.37 -3.35 8.97
C LEU A 120 -7.54 -2.97 9.90
N LEU A 121 -8.65 -3.73 9.84
CA LEU A 121 -9.84 -3.47 10.65
C LEU A 121 -9.56 -3.63 12.16
N ASP A 122 -8.77 -4.63 12.53
CA ASP A 122 -8.31 -4.80 13.91
C ASP A 122 -7.42 -3.64 14.36
N GLY A 123 -6.47 -3.23 13.52
CA GLY A 123 -5.62 -2.04 13.77
C GLY A 123 -6.44 -0.75 13.91
N LYS A 124 -7.47 -0.58 13.08
CA LYS A 124 -8.42 0.55 13.16
C LYS A 124 -9.13 0.59 14.51
N ARG A 125 -9.62 -0.56 14.99
CA ARG A 125 -10.26 -0.66 16.31
C ARG A 125 -9.33 -0.23 17.44
N LEU A 126 -8.09 -0.75 17.45
CA LEU A 126 -7.07 -0.37 18.44
C LEU A 126 -6.70 1.11 18.37
N TRP A 127 -6.68 1.69 17.17
CA TRP A 127 -6.45 3.13 16.99
C TRP A 127 -7.61 3.94 17.57
N ALA A 128 -8.86 3.58 17.28
CA ALA A 128 -10.04 4.26 17.81
C ALA A 128 -10.07 4.24 19.35
N GLU A 129 -9.79 3.09 19.97
CA GLU A 129 -9.70 2.94 21.43
C GLU A 129 -8.64 3.88 22.05
N LYS A 130 -7.48 4.02 21.40
CA LYS A 130 -6.41 4.90 21.89
C LYS A 130 -6.74 6.39 21.76
N ASN A 131 -7.42 6.80 20.69
CA ASN A 131 -7.81 8.20 20.51
C ASN A 131 -8.94 8.61 21.45
N LEU A 132 -9.89 7.71 21.75
CA LEU A 132 -10.94 7.98 22.74
C LEU A 132 -10.38 8.18 24.15
N ASN A 133 -9.29 7.51 24.50
CA ASN A 133 -8.59 7.68 25.77
C ASN A 133 -7.68 8.92 25.84
N GLN A 134 -7.60 9.71 24.77
CA GLN A 134 -6.84 10.98 24.73
C GLN A 134 -7.73 12.22 24.84
N ILE A 135 -9.06 12.03 24.98
CA ILE A 135 -10.07 13.06 25.26
C ILE A 135 -10.42 13.00 26.75
#